data_AF-A0A7U4LN26-F1
#
_entry.id   AF-A0A7U4LN26-F1
#
_cell.length_a   1.000
_cell.length_b   1.000
_cell.length_c   1.000
_cell.angle_alpha   90.00
_cell.angle_beta   90.00
_cell.angle_gamma   90.00
#
_symmetry.space_group_name_H-M   'P 1'
#
loop_
_entity.id
_entity.type
_entity.pdbx_description
1 polymer ?
#
loop_
_entity_poly.entity_id
_entity_poly.type
_entity_poly.pdbx_seq_one_letter_code
_entity_poly.pdbx_strand_id
1 'polypeptide(L)'
;MELFKSEFERLCKNKLILFCFILIPLAIIGSSKYYLGNNLKSSITSAEYTSFGNYSFMMFQEMLATLFNFIVILLVCISITEEYRKGQIRLIMIRGYSFKEIYFAKIASIIVTMFIFFVAYFILSTAIGYFIAPKLYRVKLFFHSSTVSNLNAILYSLKYYALGFLTVLAILSVFALFSVTFKSSTGTIAACICFLMGSFIFSKIIEQWHIMLVRNPHNSINLIKIVEKLYLSTIPQIQYIGICFVLAEKPILNHWILGVLAAYIIIFTFITCIIFSKRDNFI
;
A
#
# COMPACT_ATOMS: atom_id res chain seq x y z
N MET A 1 14.00 20.27 12.18
CA MET A 1 14.60 18.91 12.14
C MET A 1 14.39 18.16 13.46
N GLU A 2 14.52 18.84 14.61
CA GLU A 2 14.29 18.26 15.94
C GLU A 2 12.89 17.66 16.13
N LEU A 3 11.86 18.30 15.60
CA LEU A 3 10.47 17.82 15.71
C LEU A 3 10.27 16.45 15.03
N PHE A 4 10.78 16.28 13.81
CA PHE A 4 10.74 14.99 13.11
C PHE A 4 11.47 13.90 13.89
N LYS A 5 12.66 14.20 14.42
CA LYS A 5 13.44 13.25 15.22
C LYS A 5 12.67 12.81 16.46
N SER A 6 12.04 13.75 17.17
CA SER A 6 11.20 13.48 18.34
C SER A 6 10.01 12.58 18.00
N GLU A 7 9.29 12.89 16.91
CA GLU A 7 8.13 12.09 16.47
C GLU A 7 8.55 10.67 16.06
N PHE A 8 9.65 10.54 15.32
CA PHE A 8 10.20 9.27 14.88
C PHE A 8 10.69 8.42 16.06
N GLU A 9 11.46 8.98 16.99
CA GLU A 9 11.90 8.24 18.19
C GLU A 9 10.72 7.76 19.04
N ARG A 10 9.67 8.58 19.17
CA ARG A 10 8.48 8.18 19.92
C ARG A 10 7.76 7.02 19.25
N LEU A 11 7.67 7.03 17.91
CA LEU A 11 7.13 5.91 17.16
C LEU A 11 7.98 4.66 17.37
N CYS A 12 9.29 4.72 17.17
CA CYS A 12 10.18 3.58 17.34
C CYS A 12 10.14 2.97 18.75
N LYS A 13 9.93 3.77 19.79
CA LYS A 13 9.80 3.30 21.18
C LYS A 13 8.44 2.64 21.47
N ASN A 14 7.46 2.77 20.58
CA ASN A 14 6.15 2.16 20.80
C ASN A 14 6.21 0.64 20.57
N LYS A 15 5.75 -0.13 21.57
CA LYS A 15 5.68 -1.60 21.52
C LYS A 15 4.88 -2.13 20.32
N LEU A 16 3.92 -1.36 19.81
CA LEU A 16 3.14 -1.73 18.63
C LEU A 16 4.00 -1.76 17.35
N ILE A 17 5.06 -0.96 17.24
CA ILE A 17 5.99 -1.02 16.11
C ILE A 17 6.81 -2.31 16.16
N LEU A 18 7.25 -2.71 17.36
CA LEU A 18 7.93 -4.00 17.55
C LEU A 18 7.01 -5.17 17.14
N PHE A 19 5.72 -5.09 17.50
CA PHE A 19 4.72 -6.06 17.05
C PHE A 19 4.61 -6.12 15.52
N CYS A 20 4.59 -4.97 14.83
CA CYS A 20 4.60 -4.93 13.36
C CYS A 20 5.87 -5.59 12.75
N PHE A 21 7.04 -5.43 13.37
CA PHE A 21 8.25 -6.13 12.94
C PHE A 21 8.15 -7.65 13.07
N ILE A 22 7.47 -8.15 14.11
CA ILE A 22 7.22 -9.59 14.30
C ILE A 22 6.19 -10.11 13.29
N LEU A 23 5.22 -9.29 12.88
CA LEU A 23 4.24 -9.67 11.86
C LEU A 23 4.87 -9.89 10.48
N ILE A 24 5.98 -9.20 10.14
CA ILE A 24 6.66 -9.35 8.84
C ILE A 24 7.08 -10.81 8.55
N PRO A 25 7.89 -11.49 9.38
CA PRO A 25 8.24 -12.89 9.13
C PRO A 25 7.02 -13.82 9.10
N LEU A 26 6.04 -13.59 9.98
CA LEU A 26 4.80 -14.39 10.01
C LEU A 26 4.02 -14.26 8.70
N ALA A 27 3.91 -13.04 8.17
CA ALA A 27 3.26 -12.76 6.91
C ALA A 27 3.98 -13.43 5.73
N ILE A 28 5.31 -13.41 5.72
CA ILE A 28 6.10 -14.11 4.69
C ILE A 28 5.85 -15.63 4.76
N ILE A 29 5.85 -16.22 5.95
CA ILE A 29 5.58 -17.66 6.12
C ILE A 29 4.16 -18.00 5.64
N GLY A 30 3.18 -17.17 5.98
CA GLY A 30 1.78 -17.34 5.55
C GLY A 30 1.61 -17.29 4.04
N SER A 31 2.14 -16.25 3.38
CA SER A 31 2.09 -16.12 1.92
C SER A 31 2.90 -17.22 1.22
N SER A 32 4.02 -17.65 1.82
CA SER A 32 4.84 -18.74 1.27
C SER A 32 4.08 -20.04 1.20
N LYS A 33 3.34 -20.38 2.26
CA LYS A 33 2.53 -21.59 2.29
C LYS A 33 1.46 -21.57 1.20
N TYR A 34 0.87 -20.41 0.94
CA TYR A 34 -0.13 -20.22 -0.12
C TYR A 34 0.49 -20.43 -1.52
N TYR A 35 1.55 -19.70 -1.86
CA TYR A 35 2.13 -19.72 -3.20
C TYR A 35 2.95 -20.99 -3.49
N LEU A 36 3.72 -21.51 -2.53
CA LEU A 36 4.41 -22.80 -2.72
C LEU A 36 3.42 -23.96 -2.75
N GLY A 37 2.28 -23.85 -2.05
CA GLY A 37 1.16 -24.77 -2.22
C GLY A 37 0.55 -24.70 -3.63
N ASN A 38 0.43 -23.49 -4.19
CA ASN A 38 -0.07 -23.29 -5.55
C ASN A 38 0.88 -23.90 -6.61
N ASN A 39 2.20 -23.88 -6.38
CA ASN A 39 3.17 -24.51 -7.28
C ASN A 39 2.94 -26.00 -7.52
N LEU A 40 2.26 -26.71 -6.61
CA LEU A 40 1.91 -28.12 -6.80
C LEU A 40 0.84 -28.32 -7.89
N LYS A 41 0.07 -27.28 -8.19
CA LYS A 41 -1.03 -27.29 -9.16
C LYS A 41 -0.68 -26.54 -10.45
N SER A 42 0.22 -25.58 -10.36
CA SER A 42 0.61 -24.72 -11.48
C SER A 42 1.80 -25.29 -12.27
N SER A 43 1.77 -25.14 -13.59
CA SER A 43 2.91 -25.49 -14.44
C SER A 43 4.09 -24.54 -14.21
N ILE A 44 5.32 -25.04 -14.38
CA ILE A 44 6.56 -24.24 -14.27
C ILE A 44 6.59 -23.07 -15.27
N THR A 45 5.83 -23.18 -16.37
CA THR A 45 5.72 -22.15 -17.41
C THR A 45 4.66 -21.09 -17.13
N SER A 46 3.90 -21.20 -16.04
CA SER A 46 2.90 -20.20 -15.65
C SER A 46 3.55 -19.01 -14.94
N ALA A 47 2.92 -17.84 -15.03
CA ALA A 47 3.38 -16.65 -14.31
C ALA A 47 3.15 -16.76 -12.79
N GLU A 48 2.23 -17.63 -12.37
CA GLU A 48 1.88 -17.88 -10.97
C GLU A 48 2.88 -18.81 -10.27
N TYR A 49 3.69 -19.54 -11.04
CA TYR A 49 4.70 -20.43 -10.48
C TYR A 49 5.77 -19.61 -9.76
N THR A 50 5.87 -19.83 -8.45
CA THR A 50 6.77 -19.10 -7.57
C THR A 50 8.11 -19.82 -7.48
N SER A 51 9.17 -19.12 -7.83
CA SER A 51 10.57 -19.54 -7.78
C SER A 51 11.39 -18.49 -7.06
N PHE A 52 12.66 -18.78 -6.78
CA PHE A 52 13.54 -17.81 -6.12
C PHE A 52 13.51 -16.41 -6.76
N GLY A 53 13.52 -16.32 -8.11
CA GLY A 53 13.60 -15.04 -8.81
C GLY A 53 12.38 -14.13 -8.64
N ASN A 54 11.18 -14.69 -8.49
CA ASN A 54 9.93 -13.94 -8.31
C ASN A 54 9.34 -14.02 -6.89
N TYR A 55 9.98 -14.75 -5.98
CA TYR A 55 9.47 -15.00 -4.64
C TYR A 55 9.14 -13.71 -3.87
N SER A 56 10.09 -12.78 -3.80
CA SER A 56 9.93 -11.54 -3.01
C SER A 56 8.79 -10.67 -3.50
N PHE A 57 8.51 -10.65 -4.82
CA PHE A 57 7.36 -9.92 -5.36
C PHE A 57 6.06 -10.68 -5.07
N MET A 58 6.01 -12.00 -5.25
CA MET A 58 4.80 -12.80 -5.02
C MET A 58 4.32 -12.68 -3.58
N MET A 59 5.23 -12.85 -2.61
CA MET A 59 4.88 -12.71 -1.20
C MET A 59 4.40 -11.29 -0.86
N PHE A 60 4.97 -10.29 -1.52
CA PHE A 60 4.65 -8.89 -1.24
C PHE A 60 3.31 -8.47 -1.86
N GLN A 61 2.98 -8.93 -3.07
CA GLN A 61 1.72 -8.63 -3.74
C GLN A 61 0.52 -9.00 -2.85
N GLU A 62 0.53 -10.20 -2.25
CA GLU A 62 -0.54 -10.66 -1.37
C GLU A 62 -0.65 -9.81 -0.08
N MET A 63 0.48 -9.44 0.49
CA MET A 63 0.55 -8.72 1.77
C MET A 63 0.38 -7.20 1.62
N LEU A 64 0.55 -6.65 0.42
CA LEU A 64 0.47 -5.21 0.15
C LEU A 64 -0.94 -4.67 0.44
N ALA A 65 -1.96 -5.32 -0.10
CA ALA A 65 -3.35 -4.88 0.05
C ALA A 65 -3.92 -5.13 1.46
N THR A 66 -3.28 -6.00 2.25
CA THR A 66 -3.75 -6.45 3.56
C THR A 66 -2.86 -5.91 4.69
N LEU A 67 -1.73 -6.56 4.96
CA LEU A 67 -0.84 -6.26 6.07
C LEU A 67 -0.34 -4.82 6.06
N PHE A 68 0.16 -4.34 4.93
CA PHE A 68 0.74 -2.99 4.88
C PHE A 68 -0.32 -1.91 5.09
N ASN A 69 -1.51 -2.06 4.50
CA ASN A 69 -2.63 -1.17 4.76
C ASN A 69 -3.05 -1.19 6.24
N PHE A 70 -3.08 -2.37 6.87
CA PHE A 70 -3.35 -2.50 8.31
C PHE A 70 -2.29 -1.79 9.17
N ILE A 71 -1.00 -1.92 8.82
CA ILE A 71 0.08 -1.20 9.50
C ILE A 71 -0.09 0.31 9.37
N VAL A 72 -0.49 0.83 8.20
CA VAL A 72 -0.77 2.27 8.04
C VAL A 72 -1.91 2.71 8.97
N ILE A 73 -2.99 1.94 9.08
CA ILE A 73 -4.10 2.25 10.02
C ILE A 73 -3.57 2.37 11.45
N LEU A 74 -2.76 1.41 11.88
CA LEU A 74 -2.15 1.42 13.22
C LEU A 74 -1.27 2.65 13.43
N LEU A 75 -0.35 2.94 12.50
CA LEU A 75 0.57 4.08 12.61
C LEU A 75 -0.17 5.41 12.66
N VAL A 76 -1.20 5.57 11.83
CA VAL A 76 -2.04 6.77 11.82
C VAL A 76 -2.78 6.93 13.15
N CYS A 77 -3.37 5.85 13.68
CA CYS A 77 -4.07 5.89 14.96
C CYS A 77 -3.14 6.28 16.12
N ILE A 78 -1.97 5.65 16.20
CA ILE A 78 -0.97 5.92 17.24
C ILE A 78 -0.44 7.36 17.14
N SER A 79 -0.13 7.82 15.92
CA SER A 79 0.57 9.11 15.73
C SER A 79 -0.35 10.32 15.86
N ILE A 80 -1.61 10.16 15.47
CA ILE A 80 -2.56 11.27 15.34
C ILE A 80 -3.68 11.13 16.39
N THR A 81 -4.43 10.01 16.42
CA THR A 81 -5.60 9.90 17.32
C THR A 81 -5.26 9.78 18.80
N GLU A 82 -4.18 9.08 19.17
CA GLU A 82 -3.83 8.93 20.59
C GLU A 82 -3.40 10.26 21.22
N GLU A 83 -2.79 11.16 20.46
CA GLU A 83 -2.41 12.47 20.96
C GLU A 83 -3.60 13.39 21.18
N TYR A 84 -4.60 13.35 20.30
CA TYR A 84 -5.86 14.04 20.51
C TYR A 84 -6.51 13.59 21.81
N ARG A 85 -6.48 12.27 22.11
CA ARG A 85 -7.06 11.73 23.34
C ARG A 85 -6.27 12.06 24.59
N LYS A 86 -4.93 12.07 24.52
CA LYS A 86 -4.05 12.34 25.67
C LYS A 86 -3.81 13.85 25.92
N GLY A 87 -4.38 14.74 25.09
CA GLY A 87 -4.18 16.18 25.18
C GLY A 87 -2.74 16.65 24.93
N GLN A 88 -1.87 15.75 24.46
CA GLN A 88 -0.42 15.99 24.32
C GLN A 88 -0.10 17.03 23.24
N ILE A 89 -1.03 17.27 22.31
CA ILE A 89 -0.92 18.33 21.30
C ILE A 89 -0.70 19.69 21.99
N ARG A 90 -1.34 19.94 23.14
CA ARG A 90 -1.19 21.21 23.89
C ARG A 90 0.24 21.44 24.39
N LEU A 91 0.91 20.38 24.83
CA LEU A 91 2.28 20.46 25.34
C LEU A 91 3.30 20.76 24.24
N ILE A 92 3.03 20.33 23.00
CA ILE A 92 3.86 20.62 21.85
C ILE A 92 3.62 22.07 21.37
N MET A 93 2.37 22.55 21.43
CA MET A 93 2.00 23.92 21.02
C MET A 93 2.64 25.01 21.89
N ILE A 94 2.89 24.74 23.18
CA ILE A 94 3.58 25.67 24.08
C ILE A 94 5.01 26.00 23.60
N ARG A 95 5.60 25.14 22.74
CA ARG A 95 6.97 25.31 22.23
C ARG A 95 7.07 26.17 20.95
N GLY A 96 5.98 26.80 20.50
CA GLY A 96 6.01 27.77 19.39
C GLY A 96 6.05 27.18 17.97
N TYR A 97 5.81 25.88 17.79
CA TYR A 97 5.72 25.25 16.48
C TYR A 97 4.37 25.49 15.80
N SER A 98 4.36 25.66 14.48
CA SER A 98 3.11 25.78 13.71
C SER A 98 2.40 24.43 13.54
N PHE A 99 1.07 24.46 13.42
CA PHE A 99 0.27 23.25 13.17
C PHE A 99 0.71 22.48 11.90
N LYS A 100 1.12 23.21 10.86
CA LYS A 100 1.58 22.59 9.60
C LYS A 100 2.89 21.84 9.81
N GLU A 101 3.84 22.40 10.55
CA GLU A 101 5.13 21.74 10.84
C GLU A 101 4.93 20.45 11.65
N ILE A 102 4.03 20.47 12.64
CA ILE A 102 3.68 19.28 13.43
C ILE A 102 3.05 18.21 12.53
N TYR A 103 2.11 18.59 11.67
CA TYR A 103 1.49 17.66 10.74
C TYR A 103 2.52 17.02 9.79
N PHE A 104 3.36 17.82 9.14
CA PHE A 104 4.36 17.29 8.21
C PHE A 104 5.42 16.44 8.91
N ALA A 105 5.84 16.79 10.13
CA ALA A 105 6.76 15.96 10.92
C ALA A 105 6.14 14.58 11.23
N LYS A 106 4.85 14.54 11.60
CA LYS A 106 4.11 13.29 11.83
C LYS A 106 4.04 12.43 10.58
N ILE A 107 3.55 13.00 9.49
CA ILE A 107 3.41 12.26 8.23
C ILE A 107 4.77 11.76 7.74
N ALA A 108 5.82 12.59 7.80
CA ALA A 108 7.17 12.17 7.46
C ALA A 108 7.65 11.01 8.34
N SER A 109 7.38 11.02 9.65
CA SER A 109 7.78 9.93 10.56
C SER A 109 7.08 8.61 10.22
N ILE A 110 5.80 8.65 9.84
CA ILE A 110 5.05 7.48 9.37
C ILE A 110 5.61 6.97 8.04
N ILE A 111 5.90 7.87 7.09
CA ILE A 111 6.47 7.53 5.77
C ILE A 111 7.81 6.80 5.94
N VAL A 112 8.72 7.34 6.77
CA VAL A 112 10.03 6.73 7.01
C VAL A 112 9.89 5.38 7.71
N THR A 113 8.98 5.26 8.67
CA THR A 113 8.68 3.98 9.34
C THR A 113 8.17 2.93 8.34
N MET A 114 7.24 3.31 7.46
CA MET A 114 6.73 2.41 6.41
C MET A 114 7.83 2.02 5.42
N PHE A 115 8.72 2.95 5.07
CA PHE A 115 9.85 2.65 4.20
C PHE A 115 10.78 1.60 4.83
N ILE A 116 11.07 1.71 6.12
CA ILE A 116 11.85 0.71 6.86
C ILE A 116 11.16 -0.66 6.83
N PHE A 117 9.84 -0.73 7.02
CA PHE A 117 9.10 -1.98 6.93
C PHE A 117 9.16 -2.60 5.52
N PHE A 118 9.08 -1.79 4.47
CA PHE A 118 9.21 -2.25 3.09
C PHE A 118 10.59 -2.85 2.82
N VAL A 119 11.65 -2.15 3.23
CA VAL A 119 13.03 -2.62 3.08
C VAL A 119 13.26 -3.90 3.88
N ALA A 120 12.80 -3.95 5.13
CA ALA A 120 12.90 -5.14 5.97
C ALA A 120 12.17 -6.34 5.34
N TYR A 121 10.95 -6.13 4.84
CA TYR A 121 10.17 -7.17 4.17
C TYR A 121 10.86 -7.65 2.89
N PHE A 122 11.44 -6.74 2.09
CA PHE A 122 12.17 -7.10 0.87
C PHE A 122 13.40 -7.96 1.16
N ILE A 123 14.24 -7.54 2.11
CA ILE A 123 15.46 -8.27 2.49
C ILE A 123 15.08 -9.64 3.05
N LEU A 124 14.12 -9.70 3.96
CA LEU A 124 13.73 -10.94 4.62
C LEU A 124 13.04 -11.91 3.65
N SER A 125 12.14 -11.43 2.80
CA SER A 125 11.49 -12.29 1.80
C SER A 125 12.49 -12.83 0.77
N THR A 126 13.45 -12.02 0.34
CA THR A 126 14.50 -12.48 -0.58
C THR A 126 15.40 -13.52 0.08
N ALA A 127 15.78 -13.31 1.35
CA ALA A 127 16.58 -14.25 2.11
C ALA A 127 15.85 -15.59 2.31
N ILE A 128 14.58 -15.56 2.77
CA ILE A 128 13.77 -16.77 2.97
C ILE A 128 13.54 -17.49 1.63
N GLY A 129 13.23 -16.74 0.58
CA GLY A 129 13.03 -17.27 -0.77
C GLY A 129 14.26 -18.00 -1.31
N TYR A 130 15.47 -17.54 -0.97
CA TYR A 130 16.72 -18.22 -1.35
C TYR A 130 16.82 -19.64 -0.77
N PHE A 131 16.31 -19.85 0.45
CA PHE A 131 16.38 -21.13 1.15
C PHE A 131 15.22 -22.06 0.80
N ILE A 132 14.00 -21.53 0.62
CA ILE A 132 12.79 -22.36 0.50
C ILE A 132 12.32 -22.52 -0.95
N ALA A 133 12.46 -21.50 -1.80
CA ALA A 133 11.86 -21.50 -3.12
C ALA A 133 12.65 -22.34 -4.14
N PRO A 134 11.98 -22.95 -5.13
CA PRO A 134 12.67 -23.70 -6.18
C PRO A 134 13.57 -22.77 -7.02
N LYS A 135 14.76 -23.27 -7.36
CA LYS A 135 15.78 -22.53 -8.11
C LYS A 135 15.62 -22.80 -9.60
N LEU A 136 14.94 -21.89 -10.30
CA LEU A 136 14.84 -21.89 -11.76
C LEU A 136 15.87 -20.94 -12.37
N TYR A 137 16.30 -21.21 -13.60
CA TYR A 137 17.21 -20.31 -14.34
C TYR A 137 16.46 -19.15 -15.00
N ARG A 138 15.21 -19.40 -15.42
CA ARG A 138 14.32 -18.42 -16.03
C ARG A 138 12.93 -18.51 -15.42
N VAL A 139 12.30 -17.36 -15.27
CA VAL A 139 11.02 -17.18 -14.58
C VAL A 139 10.07 -16.41 -15.49
N LYS A 140 8.79 -16.80 -15.53
CA LYS A 140 7.75 -16.03 -16.23
C LYS A 140 7.13 -15.02 -15.27
N LEU A 141 7.05 -13.76 -15.68
CA LEU A 141 6.40 -12.69 -14.91
C LEU A 141 4.98 -12.45 -15.43
N PHE A 142 4.13 -11.85 -14.60
CA PHE A 142 2.78 -11.44 -15.02
C PHE A 142 2.85 -10.45 -16.20
N PHE A 143 1.95 -10.62 -17.17
CA PHE A 143 1.82 -9.78 -18.36
C PHE A 143 3.12 -9.63 -19.20
N HIS A 144 4.02 -10.62 -19.13
CA HIS A 144 5.20 -10.75 -19.99
C HIS A 144 5.08 -11.99 -20.88
N SER A 145 5.38 -11.82 -22.17
CA SER A 145 5.37 -12.93 -23.12
C SER A 145 6.60 -13.84 -22.97
N SER A 146 7.75 -13.25 -22.65
CA SER A 146 9.03 -13.91 -22.51
C SER A 146 9.37 -14.28 -21.07
N THR A 147 10.25 -15.28 -20.90
CA THR A 147 10.82 -15.62 -19.60
C THR A 147 12.06 -14.78 -19.33
N VAL A 148 12.26 -14.40 -18.07
CA VAL A 148 13.30 -13.47 -17.64
C VAL A 148 14.29 -14.17 -16.72
N SER A 149 15.54 -13.71 -16.72
CA SER A 149 16.57 -14.21 -15.79
C SER A 149 16.25 -13.82 -14.34
N ASN A 150 16.83 -14.55 -13.38
CA ASN A 150 16.62 -14.26 -11.95
C ASN A 150 17.02 -12.84 -11.55
N LEU A 151 18.10 -12.30 -12.14
CA LEU A 151 18.54 -10.92 -11.85
C LEU A 151 17.47 -9.91 -12.29
N ASN A 152 16.93 -10.08 -13.50
CA ASN A 152 15.87 -9.21 -14.01
C ASN A 152 14.56 -9.38 -13.20
N ALA A 153 14.27 -10.58 -12.69
CA ALA A 153 13.12 -10.83 -11.82
C ALA A 153 13.27 -10.16 -10.43
N ILE A 154 14.48 -10.11 -9.88
CA ILE A 154 14.77 -9.37 -8.65
C ILE A 154 14.65 -7.85 -8.90
N LEU A 155 15.16 -7.35 -10.03
CA LEU A 155 14.98 -5.94 -10.40
C LEU A 155 13.49 -5.58 -10.61
N TYR A 156 12.72 -6.48 -11.20
CA TYR A 156 11.26 -6.35 -11.29
C TYR A 156 10.63 -6.26 -9.90
N SER A 157 11.05 -7.12 -8.97
CA SER A 157 10.60 -7.09 -7.58
C SER A 157 10.89 -5.74 -6.93
N LEU A 158 12.08 -5.18 -7.13
CA LEU A 158 12.43 -3.86 -6.59
C LEU A 158 11.55 -2.73 -7.16
N LYS A 159 11.29 -2.74 -8.48
CA LYS A 159 10.33 -1.81 -9.11
C LYS A 159 8.92 -1.98 -8.54
N TYR A 160 8.50 -3.22 -8.30
CA TYR A 160 7.20 -3.53 -7.72
C TYR A 160 7.07 -2.94 -6.31
N TYR A 161 8.11 -3.06 -5.46
CA TYR A 161 8.11 -2.47 -4.12
C TYR A 161 8.08 -0.94 -4.16
N ALA A 162 8.80 -0.31 -5.10
CA ALA A 162 8.76 1.14 -5.26
C ALA A 162 7.35 1.65 -5.63
N LEU A 163 6.68 0.98 -6.57
CA LEU A 163 5.29 1.30 -6.92
C LEU A 163 4.32 0.96 -5.78
N GLY A 164 4.52 -0.17 -5.09
CA GLY A 164 3.76 -0.53 -3.90
C GLY A 164 3.88 0.54 -2.81
N PHE A 165 5.07 1.11 -2.62
CA PHE A 165 5.28 2.18 -1.65
C PHE A 165 4.48 3.43 -2.03
N LEU A 166 4.45 3.79 -3.31
CA LEU A 166 3.63 4.89 -3.82
C LEU A 166 2.13 4.68 -3.53
N THR A 167 1.61 3.45 -3.67
CA THR A 167 0.22 3.15 -3.32
C THR A 167 -0.06 3.32 -1.82
N VAL A 168 0.90 2.94 -0.98
CA VAL A 168 0.82 3.10 0.47
C VAL A 168 0.82 4.58 0.86
N LEU A 169 1.58 5.43 0.17
CA LEU A 169 1.53 6.89 0.37
C LEU A 169 0.14 7.46 0.04
N ALA A 170 -0.48 6.98 -1.05
CA ALA A 170 -1.84 7.37 -1.39
C ALA A 170 -2.84 6.95 -0.29
N ILE A 171 -2.75 5.71 0.22
CA ILE A 171 -3.60 5.25 1.33
C ILE A 171 -3.35 6.04 2.61
N LEU A 172 -2.09 6.34 2.94
CA LEU A 172 -1.73 7.16 4.10
C LEU A 172 -2.40 8.54 4.03
N SER A 173 -2.44 9.18 2.86
CA SER A 173 -3.11 10.49 2.72
C SER A 173 -4.61 10.44 3.04
N VAL A 174 -5.30 9.37 2.63
CA VAL A 174 -6.72 9.15 2.91
C VAL A 174 -6.93 8.85 4.41
N PHE A 175 -6.11 7.96 4.98
CA PHE A 175 -6.24 7.58 6.39
C PHE A 175 -5.90 8.74 7.33
N ALA A 176 -4.92 9.58 6.97
CA ALA A 176 -4.63 10.81 7.68
C ALA A 176 -5.86 11.74 7.71
N LEU A 177 -6.59 11.88 6.61
CA LEU A 177 -7.83 12.67 6.57
C LEU A 177 -8.85 12.14 7.59
N PHE A 178 -9.11 10.83 7.58
CA PHE A 178 -10.06 10.22 8.53
C PHE A 178 -9.60 10.39 9.98
N SER A 179 -8.31 10.24 10.23
CA SER A 179 -7.73 10.41 11.55
C SER A 179 -7.89 11.80 12.12
N VAL A 180 -7.65 12.82 11.30
CA VAL A 180 -7.84 14.22 11.71
C VAL A 180 -9.32 14.54 11.87
N THR A 181 -10.19 13.91 11.09
CA THR A 181 -11.64 14.18 11.11
C THR A 181 -12.33 13.61 12.34
N PHE A 182 -12.17 12.31 12.62
CA PHE A 182 -12.98 11.56 13.60
C PHE A 182 -12.49 11.70 15.06
N LYS A 183 -11.28 12.20 15.33
CA LYS A 183 -10.65 12.45 16.65
C LYS A 183 -10.60 11.26 17.64
N SER A 184 -11.24 10.14 17.32
CA SER A 184 -11.30 8.90 18.10
C SER A 184 -10.62 7.78 17.33
N SER A 185 -9.82 6.97 18.01
CA SER A 185 -9.12 5.84 17.38
C SER A 185 -10.10 4.84 16.77
N THR A 186 -11.18 4.51 17.48
CA THR A 186 -12.21 3.57 16.99
C THR A 186 -12.91 4.08 15.73
N GLY A 187 -13.29 5.37 15.70
CA GLY A 187 -13.93 5.97 14.52
C GLY A 187 -13.00 6.01 13.32
N THR A 188 -11.71 6.31 13.53
CA THR A 188 -10.70 6.29 12.47
C THR A 188 -10.48 4.88 11.92
N ILE A 189 -10.33 3.87 12.79
CA ILE A 189 -10.16 2.47 12.36
C ILE A 189 -11.38 2.03 11.54
N ALA A 190 -12.59 2.28 12.03
CA ALA A 190 -13.83 1.93 11.32
C ALA A 190 -13.90 2.61 9.94
N ALA A 191 -13.61 3.90 9.85
CA ALA A 191 -13.61 4.63 8.58
C ALA A 191 -12.57 4.08 7.58
N CYS A 192 -11.36 3.76 8.05
CA CYS A 192 -10.32 3.20 7.19
C CYS A 192 -10.71 1.81 6.66
N ILE A 193 -11.26 0.94 7.51
CA ILE A 193 -11.73 -0.39 7.11
C ILE A 193 -12.89 -0.28 6.11
N CYS A 194 -13.88 0.57 6.40
CA CYS A 194 -15.00 0.84 5.49
C CYS A 194 -14.51 1.36 4.14
N PHE A 195 -13.50 2.21 4.11
CA PHE A 195 -12.90 2.69 2.86
C PHE A 195 -12.24 1.57 2.06
N LEU A 196 -11.46 0.70 2.70
CA LEU A 196 -10.80 -0.44 2.03
C LEU A 196 -11.83 -1.43 1.49
N MET A 197 -12.78 -1.85 2.33
CA MET A 197 -13.84 -2.80 1.93
C MET A 197 -14.75 -2.20 0.85
N GLY A 198 -15.18 -0.95 1.03
CA GLY A 198 -16.00 -0.23 0.06
C GLY A 198 -15.29 -0.09 -1.29
N SER A 199 -13.99 0.14 -1.29
CA SER A 199 -13.18 0.20 -2.52
C SER A 199 -13.12 -1.15 -3.25
N PHE A 200 -12.97 -2.25 -2.52
CA PHE A 200 -13.01 -3.59 -3.13
C PHE A 200 -14.39 -3.93 -3.70
N ILE A 201 -15.46 -3.64 -2.94
CA ILE A 201 -16.85 -3.86 -3.40
C ILE A 201 -17.11 -3.05 -4.66
N PHE A 202 -16.76 -1.76 -4.65
CA PHE A 202 -16.89 -0.89 -5.82
C PHE A 202 -16.14 -1.48 -7.03
N SER A 203 -14.89 -1.88 -6.85
CA SER A 203 -14.08 -2.44 -7.94
C SER A 203 -14.68 -3.72 -8.50
N LYS A 204 -15.25 -4.58 -7.65
CA LYS A 204 -15.93 -5.81 -8.08
C LYS A 204 -17.23 -5.56 -8.83
N ILE A 205 -18.01 -4.56 -8.42
CA ILE A 205 -19.21 -4.14 -9.17
C ILE A 205 -18.81 -3.64 -10.56
N ILE A 206 -17.78 -2.80 -10.65
CA ILE A 206 -17.28 -2.28 -11.93
C ILE A 206 -16.73 -3.40 -12.82
N GLU A 207 -16.05 -4.41 -12.25
CA GLU A 207 -15.58 -5.59 -12.98
C GLU A 207 -16.74 -6.36 -13.63
N GLN A 208 -17.81 -6.61 -12.87
CA GLN A 208 -19.00 -7.28 -13.41
C GLN A 208 -19.65 -6.47 -14.52
N TRP A 209 -19.74 -5.15 -14.37
CA TRP A 209 -20.26 -4.25 -15.41
C TRP A 209 -19.38 -4.29 -16.66
N HIS A 210 -18.07 -4.29 -16.50
CA HIS A 210 -17.13 -4.41 -17.62
C HIS A 210 -17.36 -5.70 -18.41
N ILE A 211 -17.50 -6.85 -17.73
CA ILE A 211 -17.77 -8.14 -18.37
C ILE A 211 -19.09 -8.11 -19.14
N MET A 212 -20.16 -7.55 -18.56
CA MET A 212 -21.45 -7.42 -19.23
C MET A 212 -21.37 -6.53 -20.47
N LEU A 213 -20.60 -5.43 -20.39
CA LEU A 213 -20.44 -4.48 -21.49
C LEU A 213 -19.65 -5.06 -22.66
N VAL A 214 -18.56 -5.78 -22.37
CA VAL A 214 -17.71 -6.43 -23.40
C VAL A 214 -18.45 -7.56 -24.10
N ARG A 215 -19.33 -8.29 -23.39
CA ARG A 215 -20.11 -9.39 -23.97
C ARG A 215 -21.15 -8.91 -24.99
N ASN A 216 -21.59 -7.67 -24.92
CA ASN A 216 -22.58 -7.12 -25.84
C ASN A 216 -21.88 -6.38 -27.01
N PRO A 217 -21.92 -6.91 -28.24
CA PRO A 217 -21.18 -6.37 -29.39
C PRO A 217 -21.69 -5.00 -29.88
N HIS A 218 -22.87 -4.55 -29.43
CA HIS A 218 -23.43 -3.24 -29.80
C HIS A 218 -22.92 -2.08 -28.93
N ASN A 219 -22.15 -2.36 -27.87
CA ASN A 219 -21.66 -1.31 -26.99
C ASN A 219 -20.49 -0.54 -27.61
N SER A 220 -20.47 0.78 -27.37
CA SER A 220 -19.42 1.64 -27.89
C SER A 220 -18.07 1.31 -27.24
N ILE A 221 -17.02 1.26 -28.06
CA ILE A 221 -15.63 1.01 -27.63
C ILE A 221 -15.17 2.04 -26.58
N ASN A 222 -15.71 3.26 -26.64
CA ASN A 222 -15.41 4.32 -25.68
C ASN A 222 -15.95 4.03 -24.27
N LEU A 223 -17.15 3.46 -24.16
CA LEU A 223 -17.72 3.09 -22.86
C LEU A 223 -16.87 2.02 -22.18
N ILE A 224 -16.45 0.99 -22.92
CA ILE A 224 -15.60 -0.08 -22.40
C ILE A 224 -14.30 0.48 -21.82
N LYS A 225 -13.62 1.39 -22.55
CA LYS A 225 -12.40 2.06 -22.08
C LYS A 225 -12.61 2.90 -20.82
N ILE A 226 -13.77 3.55 -20.67
CA ILE A 226 -14.08 4.34 -19.47
C ILE A 226 -14.27 3.41 -18.27
N VAL A 227 -15.00 2.30 -18.44
CA VAL A 227 -15.21 1.33 -17.36
C VAL A 227 -13.91 0.65 -16.94
N GLU A 228 -13.01 0.36 -17.88
CA GLU A 228 -11.66 -0.16 -17.59
C GLU A 228 -10.83 0.83 -16.75
N LYS A 229 -10.92 2.14 -17.05
CA LYS A 229 -10.28 3.18 -16.22
C LYS A 229 -10.90 3.30 -14.83
N LEU A 230 -12.23 3.18 -14.72
CA LEU A 230 -12.93 3.19 -13.43
C LEU A 230 -12.56 1.98 -12.57
N TYR A 231 -12.35 0.82 -13.18
CA TYR A 231 -11.90 -0.37 -12.47
C TYR A 231 -10.57 -0.14 -11.74
N LEU A 232 -9.64 0.56 -12.39
CA LEU A 232 -8.32 0.89 -11.84
C LEU A 232 -8.27 2.26 -11.13
N SER A 233 -9.41 2.76 -10.65
CA SER A 233 -9.48 4.05 -9.93
C SER A 233 -9.32 3.92 -8.41
N THR A 234 -9.52 2.72 -7.84
CA THR A 234 -9.40 2.52 -6.39
C THR A 234 -8.00 2.05 -6.02
N ILE A 235 -7.46 2.55 -4.90
CA ILE A 235 -6.10 2.20 -4.48
C ILE A 235 -5.96 0.70 -4.17
N PRO A 236 -6.90 0.04 -3.46
CA PRO A 236 -6.79 -1.39 -3.19
C PRO A 236 -6.78 -2.25 -4.47
N GLN A 237 -7.52 -1.85 -5.51
CA GLN A 237 -7.48 -2.54 -6.79
C GLN A 237 -6.16 -2.30 -7.54
N ILE A 238 -5.61 -1.08 -7.45
CA ILE A 238 -4.27 -0.78 -7.97
C ILE A 238 -3.21 -1.64 -7.27
N GLN A 239 -3.31 -1.83 -5.95
CA GLN A 239 -2.42 -2.71 -5.19
C GLN A 239 -2.56 -4.19 -5.60
N TYR A 240 -3.79 -4.65 -5.83
CA TYR A 240 -4.06 -6.04 -6.18
C TYR A 240 -3.53 -6.42 -7.58
N ILE A 241 -3.80 -5.58 -8.60
CA ILE A 241 -3.44 -5.90 -10.00
C ILE A 241 -2.83 -4.72 -10.78
N GLY A 242 -3.13 -3.47 -10.40
CA GLY A 242 -2.67 -2.28 -11.13
C GLY A 242 -1.16 -2.15 -11.25
N ILE A 243 -0.40 -2.50 -10.22
CA ILE A 243 1.08 -2.47 -10.26
C ILE A 243 1.61 -3.40 -11.37
N CYS A 244 1.01 -4.59 -11.54
CA CYS A 244 1.38 -5.51 -12.61
C CYS A 244 1.09 -4.92 -14.00
N PHE A 245 0.01 -4.15 -14.17
CA PHE A 245 -0.27 -3.44 -15.43
C PHE A 245 0.72 -2.31 -15.72
N VAL A 246 1.19 -1.61 -14.70
CA VAL A 246 2.24 -0.59 -14.85
C VAL A 246 3.56 -1.21 -15.30
N LEU A 247 3.90 -2.38 -14.76
CA LEU A 247 5.15 -3.08 -15.05
C LEU A 247 5.06 -4.06 -16.22
N ALA A 248 3.92 -4.16 -16.90
CA ALA A 248 3.72 -5.05 -18.03
C ALA A 248 4.62 -4.68 -19.22
N GLU A 249 4.86 -5.64 -20.12
CA GLU A 249 5.67 -5.45 -21.33
C GLU A 249 5.11 -4.35 -22.25
N LYS A 250 3.78 -4.18 -22.26
CA LYS A 250 3.07 -3.10 -22.95
C LYS A 250 2.17 -2.33 -21.97
N PRO A 251 2.68 -1.28 -21.30
CA PRO A 251 1.94 -0.58 -20.24
C PRO A 251 0.95 0.44 -20.82
N ILE A 252 -0.28 0.02 -21.13
CA ILE A 252 -1.30 0.88 -21.75
C ILE A 252 -1.90 1.89 -20.75
N LEU A 253 -2.11 1.49 -19.49
CA LEU A 253 -2.83 2.27 -18.47
C LEU A 253 -1.93 2.93 -17.42
N ASN A 254 -0.60 2.92 -17.63
CA ASN A 254 0.37 3.41 -16.63
C ASN A 254 0.11 4.87 -16.22
N HIS A 255 -0.02 5.79 -17.18
CA HIS A 255 -0.26 7.20 -16.91
C HIS A 255 -1.55 7.45 -16.11
N TRP A 256 -2.58 6.63 -16.34
CA TRP A 256 -3.83 6.73 -15.60
C TRP A 256 -3.64 6.31 -14.13
N ILE A 257 -3.01 5.15 -13.90
CA ILE A 257 -2.75 4.64 -12.54
C ILE A 257 -1.89 5.62 -11.74
N LEU A 258 -0.80 6.12 -12.33
CA LEU A 258 0.07 7.10 -11.68
C LEU A 258 -0.67 8.42 -11.42
N GLY A 259 -1.49 8.87 -12.36
CA GLY A 259 -2.33 10.06 -12.21
C GLY A 259 -3.34 9.93 -11.07
N VAL A 260 -4.00 8.76 -10.95
CA VAL A 260 -4.91 8.45 -9.84
C VAL A 260 -4.16 8.51 -8.51
N LEU A 261 -3.02 7.82 -8.38
CA LEU A 261 -2.24 7.84 -7.13
C LEU A 261 -1.79 9.25 -6.74
N ALA A 262 -1.30 10.03 -7.71
CA ALA A 262 -0.91 11.42 -7.48
C ALA A 262 -2.11 12.28 -7.04
N ALA A 263 -3.28 12.11 -7.66
CA ALA A 263 -4.49 12.82 -7.30
C ALA A 263 -4.93 12.51 -5.86
N TYR A 264 -4.90 11.24 -5.45
CA TYR A 264 -5.17 10.87 -4.06
C TYR A 264 -4.19 11.56 -3.10
N ILE A 265 -2.88 11.46 -3.35
CA ILE A 265 -1.87 12.06 -2.48
C ILE A 265 -2.08 13.57 -2.37
N ILE A 266 -2.23 14.29 -3.49
CA ILE A 266 -2.33 15.75 -3.51
C ILE A 266 -3.64 16.22 -2.86
N ILE A 267 -4.78 15.69 -3.30
CA ILE A 267 -6.10 16.15 -2.85
C ILE A 267 -6.30 15.86 -1.36
N PHE A 268 -6.07 14.62 -0.93
CA PHE A 268 -6.31 14.24 0.47
C PHE A 268 -5.29 14.89 1.42
N THR A 269 -4.03 15.04 1.03
CA THR A 269 -3.04 15.75 1.85
C THR A 269 -3.38 17.24 1.98
N PHE A 270 -3.82 17.87 0.89
CA PHE A 270 -4.22 19.28 0.91
C PHE A 270 -5.43 19.52 1.82
N ILE A 271 -6.48 18.72 1.67
CA ILE A 271 -7.68 18.80 2.52
C ILE A 271 -7.31 18.56 3.99
N THR A 272 -6.50 17.53 4.27
CA THR A 272 -6.07 17.20 5.64
C THR A 272 -5.27 18.35 6.26
N CYS A 273 -4.36 18.95 5.51
CA CYS A 273 -3.57 20.10 5.97
C CYS A 273 -4.45 21.30 6.31
N ILE A 274 -5.47 21.60 5.49
CA ILE A 274 -6.44 22.67 5.76
C ILE A 274 -7.20 22.38 7.05
N ILE A 275 -7.78 21.19 7.19
CA ILE A 275 -8.57 20.82 8.37
C ILE A 275 -7.70 20.83 9.64
N PHE A 276 -6.46 20.33 9.55
CA PHE A 276 -5.54 20.32 10.68
C PHE A 276 -5.14 21.74 11.11
N SER A 277 -4.92 22.64 10.15
CA SER A 277 -4.51 24.03 10.42
C SER A 277 -5.62 24.94 10.92
N LYS A 278 -6.88 24.71 10.52
CA LYS A 278 -8.05 25.54 10.89
C LYS A 278 -8.71 25.11 12.20
N ARG A 279 -8.36 23.95 12.75
CA ARG A 279 -8.96 23.45 13.98
C ARG A 279 -8.22 23.99 15.19
N ASP A 280 -8.86 24.92 15.91
CA ASP A 280 -8.45 25.31 17.26
C ASP A 280 -8.58 24.10 18.20
N ASN A 281 -7.43 23.54 18.59
CA ASN A 281 -7.35 22.48 19.60
C ASN A 281 -7.20 23.08 21.02
N PHE A 282 -7.80 24.26 21.25
CA PHE A 282 -7.65 25.08 22.48
C PHE A 282 -8.65 24.77 23.61
N ILE A 283 -9.45 23.69 23.50
CA ILE A 283 -10.26 23.21 24.63
C ILE A 283 -9.48 22.14 25.35
#